data_AF-A0A059X2P0-F1
#
_entry.id   AF-A0A059X2P0-F1
#
_cell.length_a   1.000
_cell.length_b   1.000
_cell.length_c   1.000
_cell.angle_alpha   90.00
_cell.angle_beta   90.00
_cell.angle_gamma   90.00
#
_symmetry.space_group_name_H-M   'P 1'
#
loop_
_entity.id
_entity.type
_entity.pdbx_description
1 polymer ?
#
loop_
_entity_poly.entity_id
_entity_poly.type
_entity_poly.pdbx_seq_one_letter_code
_entity_poly.pdbx_strand_id
1 'polypeptide(L)'
;MVHTGSQGEGEIEPQSHKEHKGQKDFMSLPSLTRKDVMQLAGSHGLFRRAEEYCNTGKIFKYSVSRNVITAGLHGNYGDYTVRISPASGNPDEIDYKCDCPSNRDVCKHIVAVLLHYIKEGRQTVESSIQDLPPPLTQTLEEMSHRELLGLVLKLVGEKTDFRRTILENVSYSNQIINQQPRDPELVKKLKKKITDFFKAAPRRPNESGNGED
;
A
#
# COMPACT_ATOMS: atom_id res chain seq x y z
N MET A 1 18.25 67.52 -45.85
CA MET A 1 18.30 66.78 -44.58
C MET A 1 17.43 65.56 -44.74
N VAL A 2 18.05 64.40 -44.94
CA VAL A 2 17.38 63.14 -45.30
C VAL A 2 17.51 62.22 -44.10
N HIS A 3 16.38 61.76 -43.55
CA HIS A 3 16.33 60.75 -42.50
C HIS A 3 16.22 59.37 -43.15
N THR A 4 17.17 58.50 -42.84
CA THR A 4 17.03 57.05 -43.06
C THR A 4 17.54 56.35 -41.82
N GLY A 5 16.61 55.71 -41.09
CA GLY A 5 16.87 54.95 -39.88
C GLY A 5 17.53 53.62 -40.17
N SER A 6 18.48 53.24 -39.31
CA SER A 6 19.16 51.96 -39.32
C SER A 6 18.30 50.91 -38.62
N GLN A 7 18.01 49.81 -39.32
CA GLN A 7 17.39 48.62 -38.76
C GLN A 7 18.43 47.83 -37.97
N GLY A 8 18.05 47.41 -36.76
CA GLY A 8 18.84 46.50 -35.92
C GLY A 8 18.51 45.06 -36.29
N GLU A 9 19.55 44.30 -36.64
CA GLU A 9 19.49 42.85 -36.79
C GLU A 9 19.67 42.24 -35.40
N GLY A 10 18.57 41.70 -34.83
CA GLY A 10 18.61 40.90 -33.62
C GLY A 10 18.82 39.43 -33.98
N GLU A 11 19.97 38.89 -33.59
CA GLU A 11 20.29 37.46 -33.63
C GLU A 11 19.22 36.65 -32.88
N ILE A 12 18.61 35.68 -33.57
CA ILE A 12 17.72 34.69 -32.98
C ILE A 12 18.59 33.53 -32.49
N GLU A 13 18.94 33.55 -31.20
CA GLU A 13 19.50 32.37 -30.53
C GLU A 13 18.48 31.22 -30.50
N PRO A 14 18.91 29.98 -30.78
CA PRO A 14 18.03 28.82 -30.67
C PRO A 14 17.74 28.51 -29.20
N GLN A 15 16.46 28.58 -28.82
CA GLN A 15 15.97 28.19 -27.50
C GLN A 15 16.24 26.70 -27.25
N SER A 16 17.31 26.44 -26.51
CA SER A 16 17.57 25.17 -25.85
C SER A 16 16.38 24.78 -24.99
N HIS A 17 15.75 23.65 -25.33
CA HIS A 17 14.76 22.97 -24.50
C HIS A 17 15.38 22.68 -23.14
N LYS A 18 15.08 23.54 -22.16
CA LYS A 18 15.39 23.30 -20.75
C LYS A 18 14.58 22.09 -20.29
N GLU A 19 15.27 20.96 -20.10
CA GLU A 19 14.79 19.88 -19.27
C GLU A 19 14.31 20.45 -17.93
N HIS A 20 13.01 20.37 -17.67
CA HIS A 20 12.46 20.60 -16.34
C HIS A 20 12.94 19.47 -15.44
N LYS A 21 14.15 19.62 -14.85
CA LYS A 21 14.56 18.85 -13.67
C LYS A 21 13.63 19.23 -12.53
N GLY A 22 12.55 18.47 -12.39
CA GLY A 22 11.69 18.51 -11.21
C GLY A 22 12.57 18.31 -9.97
N GLN A 23 12.49 19.28 -9.06
CA GLN A 23 13.12 19.26 -7.76
C GLN A 23 12.73 17.95 -7.05
N LYS A 24 13.66 16.99 -6.99
CA LYS A 24 13.51 15.76 -6.20
C LYS A 24 13.66 16.16 -4.74
N ASP A 25 12.59 16.67 -4.15
CA ASP A 25 12.54 16.86 -2.71
C ASP A 25 12.48 15.47 -2.08
N PHE A 26 13.56 15.13 -1.38
CA PHE A 26 13.72 13.94 -0.56
C PHE A 26 12.57 13.88 0.46
N MET A 27 11.71 12.88 0.36
CA MET A 27 10.58 12.65 1.26
C MET A 27 10.80 11.33 2.01
N SER A 28 11.15 11.42 3.29
CA SER A 28 11.12 10.27 4.19
C SER A 28 9.78 10.23 4.92
N LEU A 29 9.23 9.02 5.17
CA LEU A 29 7.98 8.89 5.95
C LEU A 29 8.06 9.53 7.34
N PRO A 30 9.18 9.46 8.10
CA PRO A 30 9.31 10.14 9.38
C PRO A 30 9.49 11.66 9.31
N SER A 31 9.61 12.27 8.14
CA SER A 31 9.68 13.74 8.01
C SER A 31 8.59 14.32 7.12
N LEU A 32 7.68 13.47 6.63
CA LEU A 32 6.66 13.83 5.67
C LEU A 32 5.70 14.90 6.22
N THR A 33 5.57 15.99 5.48
CA THR A 33 4.65 17.09 5.78
C THR A 33 3.47 17.13 4.81
N ARG A 34 2.41 17.87 5.17
CA ARG A 34 1.26 18.09 4.28
C ARG A 34 1.67 18.80 2.98
N LYS A 35 2.68 19.67 3.03
CA LYS A 35 3.21 20.38 1.85
C LYS A 35 3.85 19.39 0.87
N ASP A 36 4.62 18.44 1.39
CA ASP A 36 5.26 17.38 0.59
C ASP A 36 4.21 16.53 -0.12
N VAL A 37 3.15 16.14 0.60
CA VAL A 37 2.03 15.38 0.04
C VAL A 37 1.27 16.18 -1.03
N MET A 38 1.14 17.50 -0.84
CA MET A 38 0.54 18.38 -1.85
C MET A 38 1.39 18.48 -3.12
N GLN A 39 2.71 18.52 -2.98
CA GLN A 39 3.65 18.50 -4.09
C GLN A 39 3.62 17.17 -4.83
N LEU A 40 3.61 16.04 -4.10
CA LEU A 40 3.46 14.70 -4.67
C LEU A 40 2.17 14.53 -5.47
N ALA A 41 1.06 15.12 -5.02
CA ALA A 41 -0.22 15.07 -5.72
C ALA A 41 -0.17 15.72 -7.12
N GLY A 42 0.79 16.62 -7.35
CA GLY A 42 1.02 17.31 -8.64
C GLY A 42 -0.13 18.22 -9.11
N SER A 43 -1.28 18.22 -8.42
CA SER A 43 -2.43 19.06 -8.76
C SER A 43 -3.35 19.28 -7.56
N HIS A 44 -3.85 20.50 -7.43
CA HIS A 44 -4.78 20.88 -6.36
C HIS A 44 -6.08 20.07 -6.41
N GLY A 45 -6.58 19.77 -7.61
CA GLY A 45 -7.80 18.96 -7.78
C GLY A 45 -7.65 17.50 -7.37
N LEU A 46 -6.46 16.90 -7.51
CA LEU A 46 -6.19 15.55 -6.99
C LEU A 46 -6.06 15.59 -5.46
N PHE A 47 -5.33 16.57 -4.94
CA PHE A 47 -5.14 16.75 -3.51
C PHE A 47 -6.47 16.95 -2.75
N ARG A 48 -7.36 17.83 -3.25
CA ARG A 48 -8.70 18.04 -2.65
C ARG A 48 -9.52 16.75 -2.56
N ARG A 49 -9.53 15.95 -3.64
CA ARG A 49 -10.23 14.65 -3.67
C ARG A 49 -9.62 13.65 -2.69
N ALA A 50 -8.31 13.71 -2.48
CA ALA A 50 -7.64 12.88 -1.50
C ALA A 50 -8.00 13.29 -0.06
N GLU A 51 -8.11 14.60 0.22
CA GLU A 51 -8.59 15.11 1.51
C GLU A 51 -10.01 14.64 1.82
N GLU A 52 -10.91 14.68 0.83
CA GLU A 52 -12.27 14.13 0.97
C GLU A 52 -12.23 12.65 1.37
N TYR A 53 -11.38 11.83 0.72
CA TYR A 53 -11.23 10.41 1.06
C TYR A 53 -10.66 10.21 2.47
N CYS A 54 -9.68 11.02 2.86
CA CYS A 54 -9.08 10.97 4.20
C CYS A 54 -10.10 11.32 5.30
N ASN A 55 -11.03 12.25 5.04
CA ASN A 55 -11.95 12.78 6.04
C ASN A 55 -13.30 12.05 6.13
N THR A 56 -13.69 11.30 5.09
CA THR A 56 -15.01 10.65 5.01
C THR A 56 -15.03 9.18 5.46
N GLY A 57 -13.98 8.73 6.16
CA GLY A 57 -13.92 7.35 6.66
C GLY A 57 -13.79 6.30 5.55
N LYS A 58 -13.29 6.67 4.37
CA LYS A 58 -13.08 5.73 3.26
C LYS A 58 -11.93 4.78 3.49
N ILE A 59 -11.03 5.10 4.42
CA ILE A 59 -9.93 4.22 4.86
C ILE A 59 -10.50 3.34 5.97
N PHE A 60 -10.74 2.06 5.67
CA PHE A 60 -11.36 1.11 6.59
C PHE A 60 -10.34 0.15 7.24
N LYS A 61 -9.12 0.09 6.70
CA LYS A 61 -8.00 -0.64 7.27
C LYS A 61 -6.76 0.22 7.15
N TYR A 62 -5.99 0.30 8.24
CA TYR A 62 -4.78 1.11 8.29
C TYR A 62 -3.79 0.50 9.26
N SER A 63 -2.51 0.46 8.88
CA SER A 63 -1.43 -0.02 9.73
C SER A 63 -0.10 0.59 9.29
N VAL A 64 0.78 0.87 10.26
CA VAL A 64 2.15 1.29 10.02
C VAL A 64 3.09 0.32 10.75
N SER A 65 4.02 -0.29 10.02
CA SER A 65 5.01 -1.19 10.60
C SER A 65 6.36 -1.03 9.90
N ARG A 66 7.43 -0.77 10.67
CA ARG A 66 8.80 -0.58 10.15
C ARG A 66 8.86 0.40 8.96
N ASN A 67 8.21 1.55 9.08
CA ASN A 67 8.08 2.56 8.02
C ASN A 67 7.34 2.06 6.76
N VAL A 68 6.54 0.99 6.85
CA VAL A 68 5.65 0.56 5.77
C VAL A 68 4.22 0.87 6.18
N ILE A 69 3.55 1.70 5.37
CA ILE A 69 2.13 1.98 5.52
C ILE A 69 1.38 1.01 4.62
N THR A 70 0.39 0.32 5.18
CA THR A 70 -0.58 -0.47 4.41
C THR A 70 -1.98 -0.02 4.78
N ALA A 71 -2.82 0.23 3.77
CA ALA A 71 -4.17 0.70 3.96
C ALA A 71 -5.16 0.05 2.99
N GLY A 72 -6.37 -0.19 3.45
CA GLY A 72 -7.54 -0.58 2.66
C GLY A 72 -8.50 0.60 2.54
N LEU A 73 -8.95 0.89 1.31
CA LEU A 73 -9.82 2.02 1.01
C LEU A 73 -11.04 1.60 0.20
N HIS A 74 -12.19 2.14 0.55
CA HIS A 74 -13.39 2.05 -0.29
C HIS A 74 -13.27 3.00 -1.47
N GLY A 75 -13.41 2.46 -2.68
CA GLY A 75 -13.42 3.20 -3.93
C GLY A 75 -14.71 3.05 -4.71
N ASN A 76 -14.80 3.78 -5.83
CA ASN A 76 -15.99 3.78 -6.66
C ASN A 76 -16.28 2.43 -7.35
N TYR A 77 -15.25 1.60 -7.55
CA TYR A 77 -15.37 0.32 -8.27
C TYR A 77 -15.00 -0.88 -7.37
N GLY A 78 -15.00 -0.68 -6.06
CA GLY A 78 -14.60 -1.69 -5.08
C GLY A 78 -13.53 -1.19 -4.13
N ASP A 79 -12.98 -2.13 -3.37
CA ASP A 79 -11.97 -1.85 -2.37
C ASP A 79 -10.57 -1.91 -2.98
N TYR A 80 -9.71 -1.01 -2.51
CA TYR A 80 -8.34 -0.86 -2.98
C TYR A 80 -7.35 -0.99 -1.84
N THR A 81 -6.20 -1.57 -2.15
CA THR A 81 -5.06 -1.66 -1.26
C THR A 81 -4.00 -0.64 -1.67
N VAL A 82 -3.52 0.11 -0.70
CA VAL A 82 -2.36 1.00 -0.84
C VAL A 82 -1.24 0.48 0.05
N ARG A 83 -0.03 0.46 -0.51
CA ARG A 83 1.20 0.19 0.22
C ARG A 83 2.22 1.28 -0.06
N ILE A 84 2.82 1.83 0.98
CA ILE A 84 3.85 2.87 0.89
C ILE A 84 5.04 2.43 1.76
N SER A 85 6.26 2.51 1.23
CA SER A 85 7.48 2.09 1.93
C SER A 85 8.66 2.99 1.54
N PRO A 86 9.78 2.98 2.26
CA PRO A 86 11.00 3.62 1.78
C PRO A 86 11.46 2.99 0.46
N ALA A 87 12.05 3.79 -0.42
CA ALA A 87 12.54 3.32 -1.69
C ALA A 87 13.78 2.44 -1.54
N SER A 88 13.92 1.45 -2.42
CA SER A 88 15.09 0.56 -2.42
C SER A 88 16.35 1.34 -2.82
N GLY A 89 17.27 1.53 -1.87
CA GLY A 89 18.55 2.21 -2.10
C GLY A 89 18.57 3.69 -1.70
N ASN A 90 17.42 4.26 -1.33
CA ASN A 90 17.36 5.61 -0.76
C ASN A 90 16.24 5.71 0.30
N PRO A 91 16.58 5.73 1.60
CA PRO A 91 15.59 5.82 2.68
C PRO A 91 14.87 7.18 2.73
N ASP A 92 15.42 8.18 2.05
CA ASP A 92 14.85 9.52 1.93
C ASP A 92 13.93 9.65 0.71
N GLU A 93 13.62 8.56 0.02
CA GLU A 93 12.58 8.47 -1.00
C GLU A 93 11.52 7.45 -0.57
N ILE A 94 10.29 7.62 -1.07
CA ILE A 94 9.19 6.68 -0.82
C ILE A 94 8.76 5.99 -2.12
N ASP A 95 8.66 4.68 -2.05
CA ASP A 95 7.94 3.85 -3.02
C ASP A 95 6.47 3.75 -2.60
N TYR A 96 5.57 3.80 -3.57
CA TYR A 96 4.14 3.64 -3.35
C TYR A 96 3.52 2.76 -4.42
N LYS A 97 2.50 2.02 -4.02
CA LYS A 97 1.69 1.18 -4.90
C LYS A 97 0.24 1.25 -4.49
N CYS A 98 -0.63 1.38 -5.47
CA CYS A 98 -2.07 1.22 -5.32
C CYS A 98 -2.57 0.27 -6.39
N ASP A 99 -3.49 -0.64 -6.03
CA ASP A 99 -4.13 -1.58 -6.96
C ASP A 99 -5.34 -0.97 -7.71
N CYS A 100 -5.61 0.32 -7.53
CA CYS A 100 -6.72 0.98 -8.22
C CYS A 100 -6.44 1.09 -9.73
N PRO A 101 -7.49 1.07 -10.59
CA PRO A 101 -7.36 1.03 -12.05
C PRO A 101 -6.95 2.38 -12.69
N SER A 102 -6.43 3.33 -11.91
CA SER A 102 -6.05 4.65 -12.42
C SER A 102 -4.74 4.58 -13.22
N ASN A 103 -4.72 5.17 -14.42
CA ASN A 103 -3.52 5.27 -15.27
C ASN A 103 -2.50 6.34 -14.80
N ARG A 104 -2.42 6.62 -13.50
CA ARG A 104 -1.51 7.64 -12.94
C ARG A 104 -0.65 6.99 -11.89
N ASP A 105 0.64 7.32 -11.89
CA ASP A 105 1.61 6.84 -10.90
C ASP A 105 1.17 7.21 -9.48
N VAL A 106 0.74 8.47 -9.29
CA VAL A 106 0.13 8.95 -8.05
C VAL A 106 -1.38 9.07 -8.22
N CYS A 107 -2.13 8.28 -7.45
CA CYS A 107 -3.58 8.35 -7.38
C CYS A 107 -4.04 9.02 -6.08
N LYS A 108 -5.32 9.44 -6.06
CA LYS A 108 -5.92 10.05 -4.86
C LYS A 108 -5.88 9.15 -3.62
N HIS A 109 -5.86 7.82 -3.78
CA HIS A 109 -5.80 6.88 -2.66
C HIS A 109 -4.44 6.92 -1.97
N ILE A 110 -3.34 6.97 -2.74
CA ILE A 110 -1.98 7.13 -2.18
C ILE A 110 -1.90 8.43 -1.37
N VAL A 111 -2.35 9.53 -1.97
CA VAL A 111 -2.36 10.84 -1.31
C VAL A 111 -3.25 10.84 -0.07
N ALA A 112 -4.42 10.20 -0.11
CA ALA A 112 -5.32 10.11 1.05
C ALA A 112 -4.69 9.33 2.20
N VAL A 113 -3.96 8.25 1.92
CA VAL A 113 -3.24 7.46 2.94
C VAL A 113 -2.11 8.25 3.57
N LEU A 114 -1.36 9.02 2.78
CA LEU A 114 -0.30 9.89 3.31
C LEU A 114 -0.86 11.02 4.18
N LEU A 115 -1.99 11.62 3.77
CA LEU A 115 -2.70 12.60 4.58
C LEU A 115 -3.21 12.00 5.88
N HIS A 116 -3.75 10.78 5.82
CA HIS A 116 -4.21 10.05 7.00
C HIS A 116 -3.06 9.74 7.96
N TYR A 117 -1.90 9.32 7.43
CA TYR A 117 -0.68 9.11 8.21
C TYR A 117 -0.18 10.38 8.91
N ILE A 118 -0.28 11.53 8.26
CA ILE A 118 0.07 12.82 8.89
C ILE A 118 -0.95 13.19 9.98
N LYS A 119 -2.25 12.92 9.75
CA LYS A 119 -3.35 13.33 10.62
C LYS A 119 -3.51 12.47 11.86
N GLU A 120 -3.64 11.16 11.72
CA GLU A 120 -3.90 10.21 12.81
C GLU A 120 -2.62 9.86 13.59
N GLY A 121 -1.49 10.46 13.19
CA GLY A 121 -0.19 10.23 13.75
C GLY A 121 0.49 9.01 13.17
N ARG A 122 1.81 8.98 13.36
CA ARG A 122 2.67 7.84 13.02
C ARG A 122 2.43 6.76 14.06
N GLN A 123 1.25 6.15 14.07
CA GLN A 123 0.94 5.05 14.99
C GLN A 123 1.81 3.85 14.62
N THR A 124 3.06 3.87 15.08
CA THR A 124 3.86 2.69 15.24
C THR A 124 3.26 1.90 16.39
N VAL A 125 3.41 0.58 16.35
CA VAL A 125 3.04 -0.32 17.45
C VAL A 125 3.67 0.14 18.79
N GLU A 126 4.75 0.91 18.74
CA GLU A 126 5.39 1.55 19.90
C GLU A 126 4.51 2.61 20.59
N SER A 127 3.67 3.34 19.86
CA SER A 127 2.76 4.35 20.45
C SER A 127 1.64 3.69 21.26
N SER A 128 1.20 2.48 20.89
CA SER A 128 0.14 1.77 21.61
C SER A 128 0.62 1.04 22.88
N ILE A 129 1.93 0.84 23.05
CA ILE A 129 2.50 0.25 24.28
C ILE A 129 2.56 1.30 25.41
N GLN A 130 2.73 2.58 25.07
CA GLN A 130 2.79 3.68 26.06
C GLN A 130 1.43 3.98 26.70
N ASP A 131 0.33 3.61 26.05
CA ASP A 131 -1.04 3.73 26.58
C ASP A 131 -1.46 2.53 27.44
N LEU A 132 -0.63 1.48 27.52
CA LEU A 132 -0.90 0.36 28.42
C LEU A 132 -0.54 0.75 29.86
N PRO A 133 -1.37 0.41 30.85
CA PRO A 133 -1.05 0.67 32.24
C PRO A 133 0.29 0.00 32.58
N PRO A 134 1.28 0.71 33.16
CA PRO A 134 2.61 0.18 33.44
C PRO A 134 2.66 -1.20 34.12
N PRO A 135 1.75 -1.53 35.07
CA PRO A 135 1.73 -2.84 35.69
C PRO A 135 1.51 -4.00 34.71
N LEU A 136 0.74 -3.78 33.64
CA LEU A 136 0.45 -4.82 32.65
C LEU A 136 1.68 -5.08 31.78
N THR A 137 2.35 -4.03 31.31
CA THR A 137 3.55 -4.15 30.49
C THR A 137 4.67 -4.85 31.27
N GLN A 138 4.91 -4.42 32.51
CA GLN A 138 5.91 -5.04 33.38
C GLN A 138 5.61 -6.53 33.64
N THR A 139 4.35 -6.87 33.92
CA THR A 139 3.95 -8.28 34.14
C THR A 139 4.22 -9.13 32.91
N LEU A 140 3.92 -8.63 31.71
CA LEU A 140 4.14 -9.36 30.46
C LEU A 140 5.62 -9.50 30.11
N GLU A 141 6.46 -8.54 30.49
CA GLU A 141 7.92 -8.58 30.31
C GLU A 141 8.62 -9.55 31.28
N GLU A 142 8.10 -9.67 32.51
CA GLU A 142 8.64 -10.58 33.52
C GLU A 142 8.18 -12.04 33.34
N MET A 143 7.11 -12.27 32.56
CA MET A 143 6.61 -13.61 32.27
C MET A 143 7.61 -14.45 31.48
N SER A 144 7.75 -15.73 31.85
CA SER A 144 8.57 -16.64 31.07
C SER A 144 7.98 -16.87 29.68
N HIS A 145 8.83 -17.18 28.70
CA HIS A 145 8.40 -17.47 27.34
C HIS A 145 7.31 -18.56 27.27
N ARG A 146 7.39 -19.59 28.13
CA ARG A 146 6.41 -20.67 28.19
C ARG A 146 5.04 -20.17 28.67
N GLU A 147 5.02 -19.32 29.68
CA GLU A 147 3.77 -18.76 30.23
C GLU A 147 3.15 -17.77 29.25
N LEU A 148 3.97 -16.93 28.62
CA LEU A 148 3.51 -15.98 27.61
C LEU A 148 2.91 -16.72 26.42
N LEU A 149 3.58 -17.77 25.93
CA LEU A 149 3.05 -18.62 24.87
C LEU A 149 1.74 -19.29 25.28
N GLY A 150 1.66 -19.82 26.51
CA GLY A 150 0.43 -20.41 27.05
C GLY A 150 -0.74 -19.42 27.08
N LEU A 151 -0.48 -18.19 27.51
CA LEU A 151 -1.46 -17.10 27.52
C LEU A 151 -1.93 -16.76 26.10
N VAL A 152 -1.01 -16.60 25.16
CA VAL A 152 -1.33 -16.30 23.75
C VAL A 152 -2.17 -17.42 23.13
N LEU A 153 -1.79 -18.69 23.33
CA LEU A 153 -2.53 -19.84 22.82
C LEU A 153 -3.95 -19.91 23.40
N LYS A 154 -4.10 -19.65 24.70
CA LYS A 154 -5.40 -19.58 25.36
C LYS A 154 -6.27 -18.48 24.74
N LEU A 155 -5.74 -17.28 24.58
CA LEU A 155 -6.46 -16.14 23.98
C LEU A 155 -6.86 -16.41 22.52
N VAL A 156 -6.00 -17.08 21.75
CA VAL A 156 -6.32 -17.49 20.36
C VAL A 156 -7.48 -18.49 20.31
N GLY A 157 -7.57 -19.39 21.30
CA GLY A 157 -8.67 -20.36 21.41
C GLY A 157 -10.00 -19.71 21.82
N GLU A 158 -9.95 -18.72 22.70
CA GLU A 158 -11.14 -18.08 23.27
C GLU A 158 -11.67 -16.90 22.41
N LYS A 159 -10.79 -16.18 21.69
CA LYS A 159 -11.14 -14.95 20.97
C LYS A 159 -10.78 -15.04 19.49
N THR A 160 -11.81 -15.18 18.64
CA THR A 160 -11.66 -15.26 17.18
C THR A 160 -11.04 -14.01 16.56
N ASP A 161 -11.36 -12.83 17.08
CA ASP A 161 -10.78 -11.57 16.59
C ASP A 161 -9.29 -11.49 16.91
N PHE A 162 -8.90 -11.89 18.12
CA PHE A 162 -7.49 -11.94 18.51
C PHE A 162 -6.72 -12.93 17.65
N ARG A 163 -7.29 -14.11 17.38
CA ARG A 163 -6.73 -15.08 16.43
C ARG A 163 -6.49 -14.42 15.07
N ARG A 164 -7.50 -13.79 14.47
CA ARG A 164 -7.35 -13.09 13.18
C ARG A 164 -6.22 -12.05 13.23
N THR A 165 -6.17 -11.23 14.28
CA THR A 165 -5.11 -10.23 14.46
C THR A 165 -3.72 -10.87 14.49
N ILE A 166 -3.54 -11.99 15.21
CA ILE A 166 -2.28 -12.73 15.21
C ILE A 166 -1.95 -13.27 13.82
N LEU A 167 -2.92 -13.85 13.09
CA LEU A 167 -2.70 -14.36 11.73
C LEU A 167 -2.25 -13.26 10.76
N GLU A 168 -2.78 -12.04 10.93
CA GLU A 168 -2.49 -10.90 10.05
C GLU A 168 -1.14 -10.23 10.35
N ASN A 169 -0.69 -10.25 11.61
CA ASN A 169 0.50 -9.51 12.04
C ASN A 169 1.73 -10.38 12.25
N VAL A 170 1.56 -11.68 12.47
CA VAL A 170 2.68 -12.61 12.62
C VAL A 170 2.98 -13.23 11.26
N SER A 171 4.16 -12.91 10.72
CA SER A 171 4.65 -13.58 9.51
C SER A 171 4.86 -15.06 9.77
N TYR A 172 4.10 -15.91 9.10
CA TYR A 172 4.37 -17.34 9.04
C TYR A 172 5.71 -17.55 8.36
N SER A 173 6.68 -18.07 9.10
CA SER A 173 7.88 -18.60 8.47
C SER A 173 7.44 -19.73 7.54
N ASN A 174 7.74 -19.63 6.24
CA ASN A 174 7.38 -20.62 5.20
C ASN A 174 7.81 -22.06 5.56
N GLN A 175 8.71 -22.22 6.52
CA GLN A 175 9.13 -23.49 7.08
C GLN A 175 7.98 -24.26 7.77
N ILE A 176 7.01 -23.59 8.41
CA ILE A 176 5.89 -24.26 9.08
C ILE A 176 4.86 -24.80 8.06
N ILE A 177 4.61 -24.06 6.98
CA ILE A 177 3.68 -24.46 5.92
C ILE A 177 4.20 -25.71 5.17
N ASN A 178 5.52 -25.81 4.99
CA ASN A 178 6.16 -26.94 4.33
C ASN A 178 6.35 -28.17 5.25
N GLN A 179 6.17 -28.01 6.56
CA GLN A 179 6.27 -29.08 7.55
C GLN A 179 4.93 -29.72 7.91
N GLN A 180 3.79 -29.23 7.38
CA GLN A 180 2.54 -29.95 7.57
C GLN A 180 2.65 -31.32 6.89
N PRO A 181 2.52 -32.44 7.63
CA PRO A 181 2.51 -33.77 7.04
C PRO A 181 1.32 -33.83 6.08
N ARG A 182 1.61 -33.79 4.78
CA ARG A 182 0.59 -33.94 3.75
C ARG A 182 0.26 -35.42 3.69
N ASP A 183 -0.93 -35.78 4.15
CA ASP A 183 -1.50 -37.09 3.87
C ASP A 183 -1.51 -37.29 2.33
N PRO A 184 -0.72 -38.24 1.81
CA PRO A 184 -0.60 -38.47 0.37
C PRO A 184 -1.96 -38.78 -0.28
N GLU A 185 -2.85 -39.46 0.45
CA GLU A 185 -4.16 -39.85 -0.04
C GLU A 185 -5.11 -38.65 -0.14
N LEU A 186 -5.07 -37.73 0.83
CA LEU A 186 -5.83 -36.49 0.76
C LEU A 186 -5.37 -35.61 -0.41
N VAL A 187 -4.05 -35.50 -0.64
CA VAL A 187 -3.52 -34.74 -1.78
C VAL A 187 -3.95 -35.36 -3.11
N LYS A 188 -3.90 -36.69 -3.22
CA LYS A 188 -4.33 -37.43 -4.42
C LYS A 188 -5.82 -37.24 -4.68
N LYS A 189 -6.65 -37.32 -3.64
CA LYS A 189 -8.10 -37.09 -3.72
C LYS A 189 -8.45 -35.66 -4.12
N LEU A 190 -7.72 -34.67 -3.58
CA LEU A 190 -7.91 -33.26 -3.93
C LEU A 190 -7.50 -32.97 -5.37
N LYS A 191 -6.34 -33.49 -5.82
CA LYS A 191 -5.90 -33.38 -7.21
C LYS A 191 -6.93 -33.96 -8.17
N LYS A 192 -7.47 -35.14 -7.87
CA LYS A 192 -8.53 -35.77 -8.67
C LYS A 192 -9.76 -34.87 -8.77
N LYS A 193 -10.27 -34.35 -7.64
CA LYS A 193 -11.42 -33.43 -7.63
C LYS A 193 -11.20 -32.17 -8.47
N ILE A 194 -10.01 -31.57 -8.38
CA ILE A 194 -9.65 -30.38 -9.16
C ILE A 194 -9.64 -30.73 -10.66
N THR A 195 -9.01 -31.84 -11.03
CA THR A 195 -8.98 -32.30 -12.43
C THR A 195 -10.38 -32.59 -12.97
N ASP A 196 -11.23 -33.26 -12.19
CA ASP A 196 -12.61 -33.58 -12.57
C ASP A 196 -13.43 -32.29 -12.74
N PHE A 197 -13.25 -31.30 -11.87
CA PHE A 197 -13.90 -29.99 -11.98
C PHE A 197 -13.54 -29.28 -13.30
N PHE A 198 -12.26 -29.20 -13.65
CA PHE A 198 -11.84 -28.57 -14.91
C PHE A 198 -12.21 -29.37 -16.16
N LYS A 199 -12.40 -30.69 -16.05
CA LYS A 199 -12.93 -31.53 -17.15
C LYS A 199 -14.43 -31.36 -17.36
N ALA A 200 -15.18 -31.13 -16.28
CA ALA A 200 -16.63 -30.94 -16.32
C ALA A 200 -17.04 -29.52 -16.72
N ALA A 201 -16.10 -28.55 -16.74
CA ALA A 201 -16.38 -27.21 -17.21
C ALA A 201 -16.66 -27.22 -18.73
N PRO A 202 -17.86 -26.81 -19.19
CA PRO A 202 -18.18 -26.80 -20.61
C PRO A 202 -17.22 -25.87 -21.34
N ARG A 203 -16.49 -26.41 -22.33
CA ARG A 203 -15.71 -25.61 -23.27
C ARG A 203 -16.69 -24.74 -24.04
N ARG A 204 -16.56 -23.42 -23.91
CA ARG A 204 -17.30 -22.49 -24.78
C ARG A 204 -16.98 -22.87 -26.23
N PRO A 205 -17.98 -23.08 -27.10
CA PRO A 205 -17.72 -23.34 -28.50
C PRO A 205 -16.96 -22.14 -29.07
N ASN A 206 -15.85 -22.43 -29.75
CA ASN A 206 -15.14 -21.44 -30.56
C ASN A 206 -16.10 -20.91 -31.62
N GLU A 207 -16.45 -19.63 -31.53
CA GLU A 207 -17.03 -18.88 -32.65
C GLU A 207 -15.94 -18.70 -33.72
N SER A 208 -15.72 -19.74 -34.52
CA SER A 208 -15.10 -19.60 -35.84
C SER A 208 -16.19 -19.20 -36.84
N GLY A 209 -16.52 -17.91 -36.85
CA GLY A 209 -17.27 -17.29 -37.94
C GLY A 209 -16.32 -17.03 -39.10
N ASN A 210 -16.27 -17.97 -40.03
CA ASN A 210 -15.84 -17.72 -41.40
C ASN A 210 -16.80 -16.70 -42.03
N GLY A 211 -16.26 -15.57 -42.47
CA GLY A 211 -16.94 -14.61 -43.34
C GLY A 211 -16.06 -14.35 -44.55
N GLU A 212 -16.10 -15.26 -45.52
CA GLU A 212 -15.71 -15.00 -46.90
C GLU A 212 -16.90 -15.39 -47.78
N ASP A 213 -17.12 -14.54 -48.79
CA ASP A 213 -18.14 -14.49 -49.84
C ASP A 213 -19.53 -13.89 -49.53
#